data_AF-A0AAV4X1D1-F1
#
_entry.id   AF-A0AAV4X1D1-F1
#
_cell.length_a   1.000
_cell.length_b   1.000
_cell.length_c   1.000
_cell.angle_alpha   90.00
_cell.angle_beta   90.00
_cell.angle_gamma   90.00
#
_symmetry.space_group_name_H-M   'P 1'
#
loop_
_entity.id
_entity.type
_entity.pdbx_description
1 polymer ?
#
loop_
_entity_poly.entity_id
_entity_poly.type
_entity_poly.pdbx_seq_one_letter_code
_entity_poly.pdbx_strand_id
1 'polypeptide(L)'
;MKQAHHLNTFAVDLTKAVKMVKGINDLLSPVIFCLMTFWMTRLFYNLTKIIYGSAFEDSLTYASTVSEVFNYGIQYFVLIMVSSEMPLVLSKMKSRVLHIPVEHPDCSCERAIFGIQLTLQLDNFKEEVTVTAMNFLKLDRNVILVSLGAVVTYELLIVQILKI
;
A
#
# COMPACT_ATOMS: atom_id res chain seq x y z
N MET A 1 -0.97 -27.92 -27.93
CA MET A 1 -1.50 -26.69 -28.57
C MET A 1 -2.59 -25.96 -27.77
N LYS A 2 -3.67 -26.59 -27.28
CA LYS A 2 -4.72 -25.89 -26.52
C LYS A 2 -4.25 -25.19 -25.23
N GLN A 3 -3.37 -25.81 -24.44
CA GLN A 3 -2.83 -25.21 -23.20
C GLN A 3 -1.99 -23.95 -23.43
N ALA A 4 -1.16 -23.91 -24.48
CA ALA A 4 -0.35 -22.74 -24.84
C ALA A 4 -1.24 -21.54 -25.23
N HIS A 5 -2.39 -21.80 -25.84
CA HIS A 5 -3.36 -20.75 -26.17
C HIS A 5 -3.99 -20.14 -24.91
N HIS A 6 -4.42 -20.96 -23.94
CA HIS A 6 -4.97 -20.48 -22.68
C HIS A 6 -3.96 -19.66 -21.85
N LEU A 7 -2.69 -20.05 -21.85
CA LEU A 7 -1.61 -19.34 -21.17
C LEU A 7 -1.33 -17.97 -21.83
N ASN A 8 -1.33 -17.90 -23.15
CA ASN A 8 -1.19 -16.64 -23.88
C ASN A 8 -2.39 -15.71 -23.65
N THR A 9 -3.62 -16.24 -23.65
CA THR A 9 -4.82 -15.45 -23.32
C THR A 9 -4.75 -14.90 -21.90
N PHE A 10 -4.35 -15.73 -20.92
CA PHE A 10 -4.17 -15.29 -19.54
C PHE A 10 -3.11 -14.18 -19.39
N ALA A 11 -1.96 -14.32 -20.06
CA ALA A 11 -0.90 -13.31 -20.03
C ALA A 11 -1.36 -11.97 -20.63
N VAL A 12 -2.14 -12.01 -21.72
CA VAL A 12 -2.71 -10.82 -22.36
C VAL A 12 -3.72 -10.14 -21.43
N ASP A 13 -4.63 -10.91 -20.83
CA ASP A 13 -5.65 -10.39 -19.91
C ASP A 13 -5.02 -9.79 -18.64
N LEU A 14 -4.01 -10.46 -18.08
CA LEU A 14 -3.24 -9.96 -16.94
C LEU A 14 -2.51 -8.66 -17.29
N THR A 15 -1.86 -8.60 -18.46
CA THR A 15 -1.18 -7.38 -18.93
C THR A 15 -2.17 -6.23 -19.08
N LYS A 16 -3.38 -6.49 -19.60
CA LYS A 16 -4.43 -5.48 -19.73
C LYS A 16 -4.91 -4.98 -18.37
N ALA A 17 -5.12 -5.89 -17.41
CA ALA A 17 -5.50 -5.54 -16.05
C ALA A 17 -4.42 -4.69 -15.36
N VAL A 18 -3.14 -5.08 -15.47
CA VAL A 18 -2.01 -4.34 -14.92
C VAL A 18 -1.92 -2.93 -15.50
N LYS A 19 -2.05 -2.78 -16.83
CA LYS A 19 -2.06 -1.46 -17.48
C LYS A 19 -3.21 -0.59 -17.00
N MET A 20 -4.39 -1.16 -16.80
CA MET A 20 -5.55 -0.42 -16.27
C MET A 20 -5.28 0.06 -14.84
N VAL A 21 -4.74 -0.83 -13.98
CA VAL A 21 -4.40 -0.48 -12.59
C VAL A 21 -3.30 0.57 -12.54
N LYS A 22 -2.27 0.45 -13.37
CA LYS A 22 -1.21 1.46 -13.51
C LYS A 22 -1.79 2.82 -13.92
N GLY A 23 -2.66 2.85 -14.92
CA GLY A 23 -3.31 4.10 -15.36
C GLY A 23 -4.17 4.74 -14.26
N ILE A 24 -4.88 3.94 -13.47
CA ILE A 24 -5.63 4.42 -12.31
C ILE A 24 -4.68 4.96 -11.22
N ASN A 25 -3.59 4.25 -10.95
CA ASN A 25 -2.58 4.63 -9.98
C ASN A 25 -1.92 5.97 -10.35
N ASP A 26 -1.47 6.11 -11.59
CA ASP A 26 -0.85 7.34 -12.10
C ASP A 26 -1.82 8.54 -12.01
N LEU A 27 -3.10 8.32 -12.31
CA LEU A 27 -4.14 9.34 -12.22
C LEU A 27 -4.45 9.73 -10.76
N LEU A 28 -4.53 8.75 -9.86
CA LEU A 28 -4.88 8.97 -8.46
C LEU A 28 -3.67 9.40 -7.60
N SER A 29 -2.45 9.20 -8.08
CA SER A 29 -1.21 9.46 -7.36
C SER A 29 -1.15 10.87 -6.71
N PRO A 30 -1.50 11.97 -7.41
CA PRO A 30 -1.54 13.31 -6.79
C PRO A 30 -2.64 13.44 -5.73
N VAL A 31 -3.80 12.82 -5.96
CA VAL A 31 -4.94 12.86 -5.03
C VAL A 31 -4.59 12.12 -3.74
N ILE A 32 -3.98 10.94 -3.87
CA ILE A 32 -3.47 10.13 -2.77
C ILE A 32 -2.46 10.93 -1.95
N PHE A 33 -1.51 11.61 -2.61
CA PHE A 33 -0.53 12.46 -1.92
C PHE A 33 -1.19 13.60 -1.11
N CYS A 34 -2.15 14.31 -1.71
CA CYS A 34 -2.90 15.36 -1.04
C CYS A 34 -3.69 14.84 0.16
N LEU A 35 -4.37 13.69 0.01
CA LEU A 35 -5.13 13.05 1.09
C LEU A 35 -4.22 12.59 2.23
N MET A 36 -3.09 11.95 1.93
CA MET A 36 -2.10 11.56 2.94
C MET A 36 -1.61 12.77 3.73
N THR A 37 -1.23 13.84 3.04
CA THR A 37 -0.74 15.07 3.68
C THR A 37 -1.82 15.70 4.56
N PHE A 38 -3.05 15.76 4.06
CA PHE A 38 -4.20 16.30 4.80
C PHE A 38 -4.49 15.48 6.07
N TRP A 39 -4.61 14.16 5.96
CA TRP A 39 -4.91 13.29 7.09
C TRP A 39 -3.78 13.28 8.12
N MET A 40 -2.52 13.20 7.70
CA MET A 40 -1.38 13.27 8.61
C MET A 40 -1.36 14.61 9.37
N THR A 41 -1.55 15.73 8.67
CA THR A 41 -1.59 17.05 9.30
C THR A 41 -2.72 17.15 10.33
N ARG A 42 -3.91 16.63 10.01
CA ARG A 42 -5.06 16.60 10.92
C ARG A 42 -4.83 15.70 12.13
N LEU A 43 -4.21 14.54 11.92
CA LEU A 43 -3.81 13.63 13.01
C LEU A 43 -2.84 14.32 13.98
N PHE A 44 -1.76 14.92 13.46
CA PHE A 44 -0.80 15.65 14.29
C PHE A 44 -1.47 16.79 15.07
N TYR A 45 -2.27 17.62 14.40
CA TYR A 45 -2.96 18.73 15.03
C TYR A 45 -3.88 18.26 16.18
N ASN A 46 -4.68 17.23 15.96
CA ASN A 46 -5.62 16.73 16.95
C ASN A 46 -4.93 15.97 18.09
N LEU A 47 -3.83 15.25 17.83
CA LEU A 47 -3.02 14.61 18.87
C LEU A 47 -2.36 15.64 19.78
N THR A 48 -1.74 16.68 19.20
CA THR A 48 -1.21 17.81 19.96
C THR A 48 -2.34 18.45 20.79
N LYS A 49 -3.51 18.70 20.20
CA LYS A 49 -4.65 19.27 20.93
C LYS A 49 -5.11 18.39 22.12
N ILE A 50 -5.00 17.07 22.02
CA ILE A 50 -5.32 16.14 23.13
C ILE A 50 -4.30 16.26 24.26
N ILE A 51 -3.01 16.41 23.94
CA ILE A 51 -1.93 16.47 24.94
C ILE A 51 -1.93 17.81 25.69
N TYR A 52 -2.21 18.91 24.99
CA TYR A 52 -2.22 20.25 25.57
C TYR A 52 -3.59 20.70 26.09
N GLY A 53 -4.67 20.11 25.57
CA GLY A 53 -6.01 20.41 26.03
C GLY A 53 -6.24 19.80 27.42
N SER A 54 -6.74 20.60 28.34
CA SER A 54 -7.30 20.14 29.61
C SER A 54 -8.49 19.22 29.31
N ALA A 55 -8.30 17.90 29.43
CA ALA A 55 -9.37 16.91 29.27
C ALA A 55 -10.60 17.17 30.17
N PHE A 56 -10.43 18.02 31.19
CA PHE A 56 -11.42 18.36 32.20
C PHE A 56 -12.14 19.71 32.00
N GLU A 57 -11.69 20.61 31.11
CA GLU A 57 -12.37 21.90 30.90
C GLU A 57 -13.55 21.80 29.92
N ASP A 58 -13.46 20.91 28.91
CA ASP A 58 -14.53 20.72 27.94
C ASP A 58 -14.55 19.29 27.37
N SER A 59 -15.23 18.39 28.08
CA SER A 59 -15.27 16.95 27.78
C SER A 59 -15.85 16.62 26.40
N LEU A 60 -16.75 17.46 25.87
CA LEU A 60 -17.34 17.28 24.54
C LEU A 60 -16.31 17.56 23.44
N THR A 61 -15.56 18.65 23.58
CA THR A 61 -14.49 19.01 22.66
C THR A 61 -13.36 17.97 22.69
N TYR A 62 -13.03 17.43 23.86
CA TYR A 62 -12.07 16.34 23.98
C TYR A 62 -12.55 15.06 23.27
N ALA A 63 -13.79 14.61 23.53
CA ALA A 63 -14.36 13.42 22.89
C ALA A 63 -14.47 13.55 21.36
N SER A 64 -14.82 14.75 20.87
CA SER A 64 -14.83 15.04 19.43
C SER A 64 -13.43 14.93 18.83
N THR A 65 -12.42 15.49 19.49
CA THR A 65 -11.03 15.48 19.03
C THR A 65 -10.49 14.04 18.97
N VAL A 66 -10.77 13.21 19.99
CA VAL A 66 -10.42 11.78 19.99
C VAL A 66 -11.10 11.04 18.83
N SER A 67 -12.39 11.30 18.61
CA SER A 67 -13.15 10.67 17.52
C SER A 67 -12.58 11.04 16.14
N GLU A 68 -12.16 12.28 15.95
CA GLU A 68 -11.48 12.73 14.74
C GLU A 68 -10.14 12.04 14.52
N VAL A 69 -9.32 11.87 15.58
CA VAL A 69 -8.06 11.10 15.49
C VAL A 69 -8.32 9.67 15.02
N PHE A 70 -9.31 8.99 15.60
CA PHE A 70 -9.67 7.65 15.17
C PHE A 70 -10.15 7.61 13.71
N ASN A 71 -11.01 8.56 13.31
CA ASN A 71 -11.54 8.61 11.94
C ASN A 71 -10.42 8.80 10.90
N TYR A 72 -9.55 9.80 11.10
CA TYR A 72 -8.44 10.04 10.18
C TYR A 72 -7.40 8.91 10.19
N GLY A 73 -7.16 8.29 11.35
CA GLY A 73 -6.30 7.12 11.47
C GLY A 73 -6.84 5.92 10.69
N ILE A 74 -8.15 5.65 10.78
CA ILE A 74 -8.81 4.59 10.02
C ILE A 74 -8.75 4.87 8.52
N GLN A 75 -9.05 6.09 8.07
CA GLN A 75 -9.00 6.45 6.64
C GLN A 75 -7.58 6.27 6.07
N TYR A 76 -6.57 6.72 6.80
CA TYR A 76 -5.16 6.54 6.43
C TYR A 76 -4.77 5.06 6.37
N PHE A 77 -5.18 4.27 7.36
CA PHE A 77 -4.93 2.83 7.39
C PHE A 77 -5.60 2.09 6.22
N VAL A 78 -6.86 2.40 5.93
CA VAL A 78 -7.61 1.80 4.81
C VAL A 78 -6.92 2.11 3.49
N LEU A 79 -6.49 3.36 3.28
CA LEU A 79 -5.77 3.75 2.07
C LEU A 79 -4.50 2.90 1.88
N ILE A 80 -3.69 2.74 2.93
CA ILE A 80 -2.45 1.95 2.85
C ILE A 80 -2.74 0.47 2.60
N MET A 81 -3.74 -0.09 3.29
CA MET A 81 -4.13 -1.48 3.12
C MET A 81 -4.57 -1.76 1.68
N VAL A 82 -5.50 -0.96 1.15
CA VAL A 82 -5.98 -1.09 -0.23
C VAL A 82 -4.84 -0.93 -1.23
N SER A 83 -3.95 0.06 -1.02
CA SER A 83 -2.78 0.29 -1.88
C SER A 83 -1.78 -0.87 -1.88
N SER A 84 -1.74 -1.64 -0.79
CA SER A 84 -0.82 -2.78 -0.63
C SER A 84 -1.39 -4.12 -1.14
N GLU A 85 -2.70 -4.24 -1.33
CA GLU A 85 -3.33 -5.53 -1.70
C GLU A 85 -2.93 -5.98 -3.10
N MET A 86 -2.94 -5.08 -4.09
CA MET A 86 -2.62 -5.42 -5.49
C MET A 86 -1.17 -5.95 -5.67
N PRO A 87 -0.11 -5.27 -5.18
CA PRO A 87 1.25 -5.81 -5.21
C PRO A 87 1.39 -7.15 -4.47
N LEU A 88 0.62 -7.35 -3.40
CA LEU A 88 0.63 -8.58 -2.61
C LEU A 88 -0.05 -9.74 -3.35
N VAL A 89 -1.13 -9.48 -4.08
CA VAL A 89 -1.78 -10.46 -4.96
C VAL A 89 -0.82 -10.90 -6.07
N LEU A 90 -0.12 -9.97 -6.73
CA LEU A 90 0.89 -10.31 -7.74
C LEU A 90 2.05 -11.14 -7.14
N SER A 91 2.50 -10.81 -5.94
CA SER A 91 3.51 -11.61 -5.23
C SER A 91 3.03 -13.03 -4.90
N LYS A 92 1.74 -13.21 -4.55
CA LYS A 92 1.13 -14.54 -4.33
C LYS A 92 0.96 -15.32 -5.63
N MET A 93 0.68 -14.64 -6.74
CA MET A 93 0.65 -15.29 -8.05
C MET A 93 2.03 -15.82 -8.43
N LYS A 94 3.09 -15.02 -8.22
CA LYS A 94 4.48 -15.45 -8.42
C LYS A 94 4.84 -16.71 -7.63
N SER A 95 4.51 -16.75 -6.34
CA SER A 95 4.81 -17.93 -5.51
C SER A 95 4.09 -19.19 -5.96
N ARG A 96 2.85 -19.06 -6.48
CA ARG A 96 2.11 -20.19 -7.06
C ARG A 96 2.68 -20.68 -8.38
N VAL A 97 3.17 -19.78 -9.23
CA VAL A 97 3.85 -20.13 -10.50
C VAL A 97 5.14 -20.91 -10.23
N LEU A 98 5.89 -20.51 -9.20
CA LEU A 98 7.14 -21.19 -8.79
C LEU A 98 6.91 -22.59 -8.19
N HIS A 99 5.70 -22.90 -7.72
CA HIS A 99 5.36 -24.19 -7.10
C HIS A 99 4.74 -25.22 -8.06
N ILE A 100 4.65 -24.96 -9.37
CA ILE A 100 4.12 -25.94 -10.32
C ILE A 100 5.12 -27.11 -10.41
N PRO A 101 4.78 -28.32 -9.92
CA PRO A 101 5.70 -29.43 -9.93
C PRO A 101 5.97 -29.85 -11.38
N VAL A 102 7.26 -30.02 -11.71
CA VAL A 102 7.74 -30.49 -13.02
C VAL A 102 7.48 -32.00 -13.10
N GLU A 103 6.22 -32.41 -13.14
CA GLU A 103 5.86 -33.84 -13.10
C GLU A 103 6.07 -34.57 -14.43
N HIS A 104 6.40 -33.89 -15.54
CA HIS A 104 6.60 -34.52 -16.85
C HIS A 104 7.93 -34.09 -17.48
N PRO A 105 8.95 -34.97 -17.54
CA PRO A 105 10.29 -34.63 -18.03
C PRO A 105 10.36 -34.38 -19.54
N ASP A 106 9.40 -34.87 -20.32
CA ASP A 106 9.48 -34.86 -21.80
C ASP A 106 8.89 -33.61 -22.49
N CYS A 107 8.46 -32.60 -21.71
CA CYS A 107 8.01 -31.28 -22.21
C CYS A 107 8.65 -30.11 -21.44
N SER A 108 9.81 -30.36 -20.81
CA SER A 108 10.35 -29.55 -19.72
C SER A 108 10.95 -28.19 -20.14
N CYS A 109 11.52 -28.06 -21.34
CA CYS A 109 12.16 -26.80 -21.76
C CYS A 109 11.19 -25.64 -22.01
N GLU A 110 10.16 -25.83 -22.85
CA GLU A 110 9.21 -24.73 -23.15
C GLU A 110 8.42 -24.29 -21.92
N ARG A 111 8.06 -25.22 -21.03
CA ARG A 111 7.29 -24.93 -19.82
C ARG A 111 8.15 -24.25 -18.75
N ALA A 112 9.43 -24.63 -18.62
CA ALA A 112 10.38 -23.97 -17.72
C ALA A 112 10.73 -22.54 -18.21
N ILE A 113 10.99 -22.36 -19.51
CA ILE A 113 11.23 -21.05 -20.11
C ILE A 113 10.01 -20.14 -19.93
N PHE A 114 8.80 -20.67 -20.15
CA PHE A 114 7.57 -19.92 -19.92
C PHE A 114 7.38 -19.54 -18.44
N GLY A 115 7.67 -20.45 -17.51
CA GLY A 115 7.62 -20.16 -16.07
C GLY A 115 8.59 -19.04 -15.66
N ILE A 116 9.81 -19.06 -16.19
CA ILE A 116 10.81 -17.99 -15.97
C ILE A 116 10.31 -16.67 -16.56
N GLN A 117 9.80 -16.67 -17.80
CA GLN A 117 9.30 -15.47 -18.46
C GLN A 117 8.08 -14.88 -17.75
N LEU A 118 7.17 -15.71 -17.24
CA LEU A 118 6.02 -15.28 -16.45
C LEU A 118 6.45 -14.73 -15.08
N THR A 119 7.47 -15.33 -14.46
CA THR A 119 8.05 -14.85 -13.19
C THR A 119 8.66 -13.45 -13.37
N LEU A 120 9.42 -13.23 -14.45
CA LEU A 120 9.99 -11.92 -14.79
C LEU A 120 8.89 -10.89 -15.11
N GLN A 121 7.83 -11.28 -15.83
CA GLN A 121 6.70 -10.39 -16.08
C GLN A 121 5.94 -10.02 -14.80
N LEU A 122 5.75 -10.97 -13.88
CA LEU A 122 5.10 -10.71 -12.60
C LEU A 122 5.92 -9.77 -11.71
N ASP A 123 7.25 -9.82 -11.77
CA ASP A 123 8.12 -8.86 -11.08
C ASP A 123 7.97 -7.45 -11.66
N ASN A 124 7.98 -7.31 -12.99
CA ASN A 124 7.74 -6.03 -13.65
C ASN A 124 6.33 -5.49 -13.32
N PHE A 125 5.30 -6.34 -13.35
CA PHE A 125 3.94 -5.94 -13.00
C PHE A 125 3.79 -5.52 -11.55
N LYS A 126 4.52 -6.16 -10.62
CA LYS A 126 4.53 -5.76 -9.22
C LYS A 126 5.05 -4.34 -9.05
N GLU A 127 6.11 -3.98 -9.76
CA GLU A 127 6.64 -2.62 -9.73
C GLU A 127 5.65 -1.62 -10.35
N GLU A 128 5.02 -1.96 -11.48
CA GLU A 128 4.05 -1.08 -12.17
C GLU A 128 2.77 -0.83 -11.38
N VAL A 129 2.37 -1.79 -10.54
CA VAL A 129 1.14 -1.73 -9.75
C VAL A 129 1.40 -1.21 -8.33
N THR A 130 2.67 -0.99 -7.97
CA THR A 130 3.00 -0.37 -6.68
C THR A 130 2.49 1.06 -6.68
N VAL A 131 1.59 1.36 -5.73
CA VAL A 131 1.03 2.70 -5.58
C VAL A 131 2.13 3.64 -5.09
N THR A 132 2.41 4.68 -5.86
CA THR A 132 3.36 5.74 -5.49
C THR A 132 2.61 7.05 -5.33
N ALA A 133 2.84 7.77 -4.23
CA ALA A 133 2.35 9.12 -4.06
C ALA A 133 3.35 10.10 -4.71
N MET A 134 2.96 10.69 -5.85
CA MET A 134 3.78 11.58 -6.69
C MET A 134 5.20 11.06 -7.00
N ASN A 135 5.39 9.74 -7.10
CA ASN A 135 6.73 9.10 -7.22
C ASN A 135 7.72 9.39 -6.08
N PHE A 136 7.31 10.08 -5.01
CA PHE A 136 8.15 10.35 -3.84
C PHE A 136 8.09 9.22 -2.81
N LEU A 137 6.91 8.66 -2.59
CA LEU A 137 6.68 7.67 -1.56
C LEU A 137 5.96 6.44 -2.13
N LYS A 138 6.56 5.26 -1.97
CA LYS A 138 5.87 3.98 -2.23
C LYS A 138 4.95 3.69 -1.05
N LEU A 139 3.66 3.53 -1.32
CA LEU A 139 2.67 3.13 -0.32
C LEU A 139 2.75 1.62 -0.10
N ASP A 140 3.54 1.23 0.88
CA ASP A 140 3.57 -0.13 1.41
C ASP A 140 3.10 -0.16 2.87
N ARG A 141 2.95 -1.36 3.43
CA ARG A 141 2.57 -1.53 4.84
C ARG A 141 3.63 -0.95 5.80
N ASN A 142 4.88 -0.77 5.35
CA ASN A 142 5.93 -0.20 6.18
C ASN A 142 5.75 1.30 6.37
N VAL A 143 5.08 2.00 5.45
CA VAL A 143 4.68 3.41 5.63
C VAL A 143 3.86 3.60 6.91
N ILE A 144 3.04 2.62 7.31
CA ILE A 144 2.32 2.67 8.59
C ILE A 144 3.31 2.75 9.76
N LEU A 145 4.32 1.88 9.79
CA LEU A 145 5.31 1.86 10.85
C LEU A 145 6.14 3.14 10.88
N VAL A 146 6.56 3.64 9.72
CA VAL A 146 7.30 4.90 9.60
C VAL A 146 6.46 6.08 10.07
N SER A 147 5.19 6.15 9.66
CA SER A 147 4.27 7.22 10.06
C SER A 147 3.96 7.19 11.56
N LEU A 148 3.71 6.01 12.15
CA LEU A 148 3.51 5.86 13.59
C LEU A 148 4.77 6.23 14.38
N GLY A 149 5.94 5.77 13.92
CA GLY A 149 7.22 6.13 14.52
C GLY A 149 7.48 7.65 14.48
N ALA A 150 7.15 8.29 13.36
CA ALA A 150 7.23 9.74 13.22
C ALA A 150 6.27 10.47 14.17
N VAL A 151 5.03 9.99 14.30
CA VAL A 151 4.04 10.53 15.24
C VAL A 151 4.57 10.45 16.68
N VAL A 152 4.99 9.27 17.12
CA VAL A 152 5.51 9.06 18.48
C VAL A 152 6.75 9.94 18.73
N THR A 153 7.68 9.99 17.78
CA THR A 153 8.91 10.80 17.91
C THR A 153 8.60 12.29 18.02
N TYR A 154 7.69 12.78 17.19
CA TYR A 154 7.27 14.18 17.21
C TYR A 154 6.58 14.54 18.54
N GLU A 155 5.70 13.68 19.03
CA GLU A 155 5.04 13.90 20.32
C GLU A 155 6.04 13.90 21.48
N LEU A 156 6.99 12.95 21.49
CA LEU A 156 8.05 12.92 22.51
C LEU A 156 8.93 14.18 22.48
N LEU A 157 9.29 14.67 21.28
CA LEU A 157 10.06 15.91 21.12
C LEU A 157 9.27 17.12 21.65
N ILE A 158 7.99 17.19 21.34
CA ILE A 158 7.11 18.26 21.79
C ILE A 158 7.00 18.29 23.32
N VAL A 159 6.77 17.15 23.97
CA VAL A 159 6.73 17.02 25.43
C VAL A 159 8.06 17.50 26.04
N GLN A 160 9.20 17.08 25.47
CA GLN A 160 10.52 17.49 25.92
C GLN A 160 10.80 18.99 25.78
N ILE A 161 10.44 19.59 24.63
CA ILE A 161 10.63 21.02 24.37
C ILE A 161 9.80 21.87 25.34
N LEU A 162 8.56 21.43 25.59
CA LEU A 162 7.62 22.16 26.43
C LEU A 162 7.79 21.87 27.93
N LYS A 163 8.76 21.01 28.29
CA LYS A 163 9.12 20.64 29.67
C LYS A 163 7.92 20.19 30.50
N ILE A 164 7.01 19.46 29.88
CA ILE A 164 5.91 18.77 30.56
C ILE A 164 6.44 17.45 31.12
#